data_AF-A0A0E4H5N5-F1
#
_entry.id   AF-A0A0E4H5N5-F1
#
_cell.length_a   1.000
_cell.length_b   1.000
_cell.length_c   1.000
_cell.angle_alpha   90.00
_cell.angle_beta   90.00
_cell.angle_gamma   90.00
#
_symmetry.space_group_name_H-M   'P 1'
#
loop_
_entity.id
_entity.type
_entity.pdbx_description
1 polymer ?
#
loop_
_entity_poly.entity_id
_entity_poly.type
_entity_poly.pdbx_seq_one_letter_code
_entity_poly.pdbx_strand_id
1 'polypeptide(L)'
;MAVPKDGPERLIHFVNQRLADLGITQEELTARGGPDRSTLGKLRSRPDQKTLTVAKLLSYDDTLGWERGSAAVALLGGTPQEAVPSNGAPQISTDDKVARLVRQAHRRADKLMDHLQAATAEGEHLRRQLAALREAT
;
A
#
# COMPACT_ATOMS: atom_id res chain seq x y z
N MET A 1 -6.00 -14.08 -25.64
CA MET A 1 -5.41 -12.74 -25.89
C MET A 1 -3.90 -12.88 -25.88
N ALA A 2 -3.19 -12.17 -26.76
CA ALA A 2 -1.73 -12.15 -26.75
C ALA A 2 -1.21 -11.48 -25.46
N VAL A 3 -0.19 -12.05 -24.83
CA VAL A 3 0.43 -11.49 -23.62
C VAL A 3 1.17 -10.20 -24.01
N PRO A 4 0.88 -9.04 -23.38
CA PRO A 4 1.62 -7.80 -23.64
C PRO A 4 3.12 -7.98 -23.38
N LYS A 5 4.00 -7.28 -24.11
CA LYS A 5 5.46 -7.49 -24.05
C LYS A 5 6.07 -7.11 -22.71
N ASP A 6 5.65 -5.99 -22.13
CA ASP A 6 6.12 -5.45 -20.86
C ASP A 6 5.09 -4.46 -20.29
N GLY A 7 5.41 -3.89 -19.13
CA GLY A 7 4.68 -2.79 -18.55
C GLY A 7 3.39 -3.18 -17.80
N PRO A 8 2.59 -2.18 -17.43
CA PRO A 8 1.43 -2.34 -16.54
C PRO A 8 0.41 -3.36 -17.07
N GLU A 9 0.15 -3.35 -18.36
CA GLU A 9 -0.82 -4.25 -19.01
C GLU A 9 -0.38 -5.71 -18.95
N ARG A 10 0.94 -5.98 -19.00
CA ARG A 10 1.47 -7.33 -18.83
C ARG A 10 1.24 -7.84 -17.40
N LEU A 11 1.52 -7.00 -16.39
CA LEU A 11 1.24 -7.35 -15.00
C LEU A 11 -0.26 -7.58 -14.77
N ILE A 12 -1.13 -6.71 -15.31
CA ILE A 12 -2.60 -6.90 -15.23
C ILE A 12 -3.02 -8.24 -15.83
N HIS A 13 -2.45 -8.63 -16.98
CA HIS A 13 -2.75 -9.90 -17.62
C HIS A 13 -2.46 -11.08 -16.68
N PHE A 14 -1.26 -11.14 -16.11
CA PHE A 14 -0.87 -12.24 -15.21
C PHE A 14 -1.62 -12.22 -13.87
N VAL A 15 -1.92 -11.03 -13.33
CA VAL A 15 -2.75 -10.92 -12.12
C VAL A 15 -4.15 -11.51 -12.39
N ASN A 16 -4.79 -11.13 -13.50
CA ASN A 16 -6.12 -11.66 -13.85
C ASN A 16 -6.10 -13.17 -14.08
N GLN A 17 -5.06 -13.68 -14.75
CA GLN A 17 -4.87 -15.12 -14.93
C GLN A 17 -4.76 -15.82 -13.58
N ARG A 18 -3.91 -15.31 -12.68
CA ARG A 18 -3.72 -15.90 -11.36
C ARG A 18 -4.96 -15.83 -10.48
N LEU A 19 -5.74 -14.75 -10.57
CA LEU A 19 -7.03 -14.65 -9.87
C LEU A 19 -8.01 -15.71 -10.35
N ALA A 20 -8.04 -15.98 -11.66
CA ALA A 20 -8.86 -17.05 -12.23
C ALA A 20 -8.38 -18.44 -11.75
N ASP A 21 -7.06 -18.68 -11.72
CA ASP A 21 -6.48 -19.93 -11.24
C ASP A 21 -6.78 -20.18 -9.75
N LEU A 22 -6.76 -19.11 -8.94
CA LEU A 22 -7.07 -19.16 -7.51
C LEU A 22 -8.58 -19.15 -7.22
N GLY A 23 -9.43 -18.92 -8.22
CA GLY A 23 -10.89 -18.84 -8.08
C GLY A 23 -11.37 -17.67 -7.22
N ILE A 24 -10.61 -16.57 -7.15
CA ILE A 24 -10.94 -15.39 -6.33
C ILE A 24 -11.13 -14.15 -7.19
N THR A 25 -11.95 -13.21 -6.70
CA THR A 25 -12.15 -11.94 -7.38
C THR A 25 -11.11 -10.90 -6.98
N GLN A 26 -11.06 -9.78 -7.71
CA GLN A 26 -10.20 -8.66 -7.37
C GLN A 26 -10.60 -8.01 -6.04
N GLU A 27 -11.89 -8.00 -5.70
CA GLU A 27 -12.39 -7.53 -4.41
C GLU A 27 -11.87 -8.41 -3.27
N GLU A 28 -11.91 -9.73 -3.45
CA GLU A 28 -11.38 -10.71 -2.50
C GLU A 28 -9.86 -10.58 -2.33
N LEU A 29 -9.11 -10.34 -3.42
CA LEU A 29 -7.68 -10.01 -3.35
C LEU A 29 -7.43 -8.76 -2.49
N THR A 30 -8.24 -7.73 -2.66
CA THR A 30 -8.13 -6.48 -1.90
C THR A 30 -8.49 -6.68 -0.42
N ALA A 31 -9.51 -7.50 -0.13
CA ALA A 31 -9.89 -7.89 1.23
C ALA A 31 -8.77 -8.65 1.95
N ARG A 32 -7.95 -9.42 1.21
CA ARG A 32 -6.74 -10.09 1.71
C ARG A 32 -5.54 -9.17 1.91
N GLY A 33 -5.71 -7.86 1.70
CA GLY A 33 -4.65 -6.86 1.80
C GLY A 33 -3.81 -6.71 0.53
N GLY A 34 -4.27 -7.28 -0.59
CA GLY A 34 -3.67 -7.08 -1.91
C GLY A 34 -4.00 -5.72 -2.52
N PRO A 35 -3.27 -5.28 -3.55
CA PRO A 35 -3.45 -3.94 -4.10
C PRO A 35 -4.67 -3.85 -5.03
N ASP A 36 -5.46 -2.79 -4.86
CA ASP A 36 -6.67 -2.52 -5.66
C ASP A 36 -6.34 -2.20 -7.14
N ARG A 37 -7.29 -2.49 -8.03
CA ARG A 37 -7.27 -2.25 -9.48
C ARG A 37 -6.94 -0.79 -9.84
N SER A 38 -7.33 0.16 -8.98
CA SER A 38 -6.99 1.57 -9.16
C SER A 38 -5.47 1.85 -9.12
N THR A 39 -4.67 0.97 -8.52
CA THR A 39 -3.21 1.09 -8.44
C THR A 39 -2.56 0.93 -9.81
N LEU A 40 -2.99 -0.06 -10.60
CA LEU A 40 -2.49 -0.27 -11.97
C LEU A 40 -3.13 0.72 -12.95
N GLY A 41 -4.37 1.13 -12.72
CA GLY A 41 -5.00 2.23 -13.47
C GLY A 41 -4.24 3.55 -13.33
N LYS A 42 -3.76 3.89 -12.12
CA LYS A 42 -2.91 5.07 -11.87
C LYS A 42 -1.56 5.00 -12.56
N LEU A 43 -0.99 3.79 -12.67
CA LEU A 43 0.25 3.54 -13.40
C LEU A 43 0.07 3.77 -14.91
N ARG A 44 -1.10 3.39 -15.43
CA ARG A 44 -1.49 3.60 -16.82
C ARG A 44 -1.65 5.07 -17.19
N SER A 45 -2.07 5.91 -16.24
CA SER A 45 -2.27 7.35 -16.44
C SER A 45 -0.99 8.18 -16.32
N ARG A 46 0.15 7.59 -15.92
CA ARG A 46 1.42 8.31 -15.70
C ARG A 46 2.51 7.77 -16.64
N PRO A 47 2.71 8.37 -17.82
CA PRO A 47 3.68 7.89 -18.80
C PRO A 47 5.14 7.92 -18.30
N ASP A 48 5.45 8.84 -17.38
CA ASP A 48 6.81 8.99 -16.81
C ASP A 48 7.11 8.06 -15.64
N GLN A 49 6.08 7.45 -15.04
CA GLN A 49 6.23 6.59 -13.86
C GLN A 49 5.94 5.15 -14.24
N LYS A 50 6.94 4.46 -14.79
CA LYS A 50 6.81 3.10 -15.33
C LYS A 50 6.83 1.98 -14.28
N THR A 51 6.97 2.31 -13.00
CA THR A 51 7.18 1.32 -11.94
C THR A 51 6.40 1.68 -10.67
N LEU A 52 5.69 0.70 -10.13
CA LEU A 52 5.09 0.80 -8.79
C LEU A 52 6.19 0.80 -7.72
N THR A 53 5.91 1.37 -6.55
CA THR A 53 6.82 1.24 -5.41
C THR A 53 7.09 -0.24 -5.11
N VAL A 54 8.32 -0.57 -4.72
CA VAL A 54 8.74 -1.93 -4.34
C VAL A 54 7.77 -2.57 -3.35
N ALA A 55 7.29 -1.83 -2.34
CA ALA A 55 6.32 -2.32 -1.36
C ALA A 55 4.99 -2.81 -1.98
N LYS A 56 4.55 -2.19 -3.09
CA LYS A 56 3.33 -2.58 -3.80
C LYS A 56 3.54 -3.83 -4.66
N LEU A 57 4.71 -3.97 -5.26
CA LEU A 57 5.07 -5.18 -6.01
C LEU A 57 5.18 -6.37 -5.06
N LEU A 58 5.84 -6.20 -3.92
CA LEU A 58 5.91 -7.25 -2.89
C LEU A 58 4.53 -7.62 -2.34
N SER A 59 3.62 -6.66 -2.21
CA SER A 59 2.24 -6.94 -1.81
C SER A 59 1.49 -7.78 -2.84
N TYR A 60 1.74 -7.59 -4.15
CA TYR A 60 1.20 -8.48 -5.19
C TYR A 60 1.81 -9.87 -5.07
N ASP A 61 3.13 -9.98 -4.88
CA ASP A 61 3.81 -11.26 -4.76
C ASP A 61 3.27 -12.08 -3.58
N ASP A 62 3.21 -11.45 -2.39
CA ASP A 62 2.76 -12.09 -1.15
C ASP A 62 1.27 -12.51 -1.23
N THR A 63 0.40 -11.73 -1.90
CA THR A 63 -1.05 -12.02 -1.93
C THR A 63 -1.47 -13.00 -3.02
N LEU A 64 -0.71 -13.08 -4.12
CA LEU A 64 -0.95 -14.00 -5.23
C LEU A 64 -0.16 -15.32 -5.12
N GLY A 65 0.66 -15.45 -4.08
CA GLY A 65 1.52 -16.61 -3.86
C GLY A 65 2.64 -16.72 -4.88
N TRP A 66 3.12 -15.58 -5.39
CA TRP A 66 4.29 -15.53 -6.25
C TRP A 66 5.58 -15.39 -5.45
N GLU A 67 6.70 -15.77 -6.05
CA GLU A 67 8.02 -15.49 -5.49
C GLU A 67 8.24 -13.97 -5.43
N ARG A 68 8.85 -13.48 -4.35
CA ARG A 68 9.16 -12.05 -4.19
C ARG A 68 10.02 -11.55 -5.35
N GLY A 69 9.54 -10.49 -6.02
CA GLY A 69 10.13 -9.93 -7.23
C GLY A 69 9.43 -10.37 -8.52
N SER A 70 8.55 -11.36 -8.48
CA SER A 70 7.85 -11.86 -9.67
C SER A 70 6.95 -10.83 -10.33
N ALA A 71 6.27 -9.98 -9.55
CA ALA A 71 5.49 -8.86 -10.07
C ALA A 71 6.38 -7.84 -10.80
N ALA A 72 7.62 -7.64 -10.34
CA ALA A 72 8.59 -6.79 -11.03
C ALA A 72 9.07 -7.45 -12.34
N VAL A 73 9.35 -8.75 -12.31
CA VAL A 73 9.71 -9.54 -13.50
C VAL A 73 8.60 -9.46 -14.56
N ALA A 74 7.34 -9.61 -14.15
CA ALA A 74 6.19 -9.46 -15.04
C ALA A 74 6.09 -8.06 -15.66
N LEU A 75 6.38 -7.00 -14.89
CA LEU A 75 6.44 -5.64 -15.43
C LEU A 75 7.58 -5.45 -16.44
N LEU A 76 8.71 -6.14 -16.27
CA LEU A 76 9.88 -6.02 -17.13
C LEU A 76 9.86 -6.96 -18.35
N GLY A 77 8.76 -7.68 -18.56
CA GLY A 77 8.58 -8.55 -19.72
C GLY A 77 8.89 -10.03 -19.48
N GLY A 78 9.28 -10.40 -18.26
CA GLY A 78 9.40 -11.79 -17.85
C GLY A 78 8.05 -12.41 -17.46
N THR A 79 8.10 -13.62 -16.92
CA THR A 79 6.93 -14.38 -16.45
C THR A 79 7.02 -14.50 -14.93
N PRO A 80 5.96 -14.19 -14.17
CA PRO A 80 5.98 -14.32 -12.72
C PRO A 80 6.11 -15.80 -12.33
N GLN A 81 6.89 -16.07 -11.28
CA GLN A 81 7.11 -17.42 -10.77
C GLN A 81 6.25 -17.64 -9.53
N GLU A 82 5.61 -18.79 -9.46
CA GLU A 82 4.90 -19.21 -8.26
C GLU A 82 5.91 -19.55 -7.17
N ALA A 83 5.65 -19.11 -5.94
CA ALA A 83 6.49 -19.49 -4.82
C ALA A 83 6.37 -21.01 -4.65
N VAL A 84 7.47 -21.74 -4.87
CA VAL A 84 7.56 -23.13 -4.44
C VAL A 84 7.24 -23.12 -2.94
N PRO A 85 6.34 -23.99 -2.44
CA PRO A 85 6.12 -24.13 -1.01
C PRO A 85 7.39 -24.72 -0.40
N SER A 86 8.38 -23.86 -0.16
CA SER A 86 9.39 -24.13 0.85
C SER A 86 8.62 -24.25 2.14
N ASN A 87 8.82 -25.36 2.86
CA ASN A 87 8.17 -25.67 4.13
C ASN A 87 8.62 -24.69 5.27
N GLY A 88 8.91 -23.44 4.94
CA GLY A 88 9.60 -22.47 5.77
C GLY A 88 9.61 -21.05 5.18
N ALA A 89 8.48 -20.55 4.65
CA ALA A 89 8.32 -19.10 4.60
C ALA A 89 8.53 -18.55 6.02
N PRO A 90 9.28 -17.44 6.22
CA PRO A 90 9.39 -16.83 7.54
C PRO A 90 8.01 -16.32 7.92
N GLN A 91 7.26 -17.15 8.65
CA GLN A 91 6.07 -16.74 9.37
C GLN A 91 6.55 -15.61 10.28
N ILE A 92 6.26 -14.36 9.92
CA ILE A 92 6.49 -13.21 10.78
C ILE A 92 5.85 -13.58 12.12
N SER A 93 6.71 -13.78 13.12
CA SER A 93 6.27 -14.25 14.42
C SER A 93 5.17 -13.32 14.92
N THR A 94 4.22 -13.86 15.67
CA THR A 94 3.19 -13.06 16.33
C THR A 94 3.83 -11.88 17.08
N ASP A 95 5.01 -12.08 17.67
CA ASP A 95 5.79 -11.02 18.33
C ASP A 95 6.22 -9.90 17.39
N ASP A 96 6.67 -10.21 16.18
CA ASP A 96 7.04 -9.19 15.20
C ASP A 96 5.83 -8.39 14.71
N LYS A 97 4.67 -9.06 14.57
CA LYS A 97 3.40 -8.40 14.25
C LYS A 97 2.97 -7.47 15.38
N VAL A 98 3.04 -7.93 16.62
CA VAL A 98 2.73 -7.16 17.84
C VAL A 98 3.66 -5.96 17.93
N ALA A 99 4.98 -6.15 17.82
CA ALA A 99 5.96 -5.07 17.88
C ALA A 99 5.71 -4.02 16.77
N ARG A 100 5.29 -4.44 15.58
CA ARG A 100 4.93 -3.53 14.49
C ARG A 100 3.66 -2.73 14.78
N LEU A 101 2.64 -3.38 15.35
CA LEU A 101 1.41 -2.72 15.79
C LEU A 101 1.67 -1.70 16.91
N VAL A 102 2.50 -2.04 17.90
CA VAL A 102 2.91 -1.11 18.96
C VAL A 102 3.63 0.11 18.38
N ARG A 103 4.60 -0.09 17.48
CA ARG A 103 5.26 1.03 16.78
C ARG A 103 4.28 1.89 15.98
N GLN A 104 3.27 1.29 15.38
CA GLN A 104 2.23 2.02 14.64
C GLN A 104 1.31 2.81 15.57
N ALA A 105 0.97 2.25 16.73
CA ALA A 105 0.17 2.91 17.75
C ALA A 105 0.90 4.14 18.31
N HIS A 106 2.19 4.01 18.64
CA HIS A 106 2.99 5.15 19.10
C HIS A 106 3.01 6.30 18.10
N ARG A 107 3.32 6.03 16.81
CA ARG A 107 3.30 7.07 15.77
C ARG A 107 1.93 7.76 15.63
N ARG A 108 0.84 7.05 15.88
CA ARG A 108 -0.51 7.64 15.85
C ARG A 108 -0.76 8.50 17.08
N ALA A 109 -0.32 8.06 18.25
CA ALA A 109 -0.41 8.85 19.48
C ALA A 109 0.39 10.15 19.36
N ASP A 110 1.62 10.09 18.84
CA ASP A 110 2.46 11.28 18.60
C ASP A 110 1.74 12.29 17.70
N LYS A 111 1.21 11.83 16.57
CA LYS A 111 0.42 12.70 15.67
C LYS A 111 -0.80 13.32 16.34
N LEU A 112 -1.51 12.56 17.17
CA LEU A 112 -2.67 13.09 17.89
C LEU A 112 -2.26 14.16 18.90
N MET A 113 -1.13 14.00 19.57
CA MET A 113 -0.58 15.02 20.46
C MET A 113 -0.22 16.30 19.68
N ASP A 114 0.46 16.17 18.55
CA ASP A 114 0.79 17.31 17.69
C ASP A 114 -0.48 18.08 17.26
N HIS A 115 -1.53 17.36 16.88
CA HIS A 115 -2.81 17.97 16.51
C HIS A 115 -3.49 18.68 17.68
N LEU A 116 -3.46 18.10 18.88
CA LEU A 116 -4.00 18.73 20.07
C LEU A 116 -3.24 20.01 20.43
N GLN A 117 -1.90 19.98 20.35
CA GLN A 117 -1.06 21.16 20.60
C GLN A 117 -1.32 22.28 19.59
N ALA A 118 -1.51 21.93 18.32
CA ALA A 118 -1.86 22.91 17.30
C ALA A 118 -3.22 23.56 17.61
N ALA A 119 -4.23 22.76 17.97
CA ALA A 119 -5.56 23.25 18.30
C ALA A 119 -5.58 24.13 19.55
N THR A 120 -4.80 23.80 20.58
CA THR A 120 -4.68 24.64 21.78
C THR A 120 -4.02 25.97 21.47
N ALA A 121 -2.92 25.97 20.70
CA ALA A 121 -2.24 27.20 20.29
C ALA A 121 -3.14 28.12 19.46
N GLU A 122 -3.94 27.56 18.55
CA GLU A 122 -4.93 28.29 17.77
C GLU A 122 -6.02 28.91 18.67
N GLY A 123 -6.53 28.14 19.64
CA GLY A 123 -7.49 28.64 20.62
C GLY A 123 -6.95 29.80 21.47
N GLU A 124 -5.69 29.74 21.90
CA GLU A 124 -5.02 30.84 22.60
C GLU A 124 -4.80 32.07 21.73
N HIS A 125 -4.48 31.86 20.45
CA HIS A 125 -4.34 32.94 19.49
C HIS A 125 -5.67 33.70 19.32
N LEU A 126 -6.77 32.99 19.10
CA LEU A 126 -8.10 33.57 18.96
C LEU A 126 -8.54 34.32 20.23
N ARG A 127 -8.27 33.76 21.42
CA ARG A 127 -8.55 34.43 22.69
C ARG A 127 -7.81 35.76 22.83
N ARG A 128 -6.53 35.81 22.44
CA ARG A 128 -5.74 37.05 22.44
C ARG A 128 -6.32 38.09 21.47
N GLN A 129 -6.72 37.68 20.27
CA GLN A 129 -7.36 38.57 19.30
C GLN A 129 -8.67 39.15 19.83
N LEU A 130 -9.52 38.34 20.46
CA LEU A 130 -10.77 38.81 21.06
C LEU A 130 -10.55 39.79 22.22
N ALA A 131 -9.53 39.57 23.05
CA ALA A 131 -9.17 40.49 24.12
C ALA A 131 -8.71 41.85 23.56
N ALA A 132 -7.83 41.84 22.56
CA ALA A 132 -7.35 43.05 21.89
C ALA A 132 -8.49 43.85 21.23
N LEU A 133 -9.47 43.17 20.60
CA LEU A 133 -10.64 43.82 20.03
C LEU A 133 -11.54 44.48 21.10
N ARG A 134 -11.65 43.86 22.28
CA ARG A 134 -12.43 44.42 23.41
C ARG A 134 -11.79 45.65 24.04
N GLU A 135 -10.46 45.72 24.10
CA GLU A 135 -9.74 46.88 24.64
C GLU A 135 -9.69 48.07 23.67
N ALA A 136 -9.91 47.83 22.37
CA ALA A 136 -9.93 48.86 21.33
C ALA A 136 -11.30 49.54 21.11
N THR A 137 -12.33 49.12 21.87
CA THR A 137 -13.71 49.65 21.80
C THR A 137 -14.03 50.45 23.05
#